data_AF-A0A177SR54-F1
#
_entry.id   AF-A0A177SR54-F1
#
_cell.length_a   1.000
_cell.length_b   1.000
_cell.length_c   1.000
_cell.angle_alpha   90.00
_cell.angle_beta   90.00
_cell.angle_gamma   90.00
#
_symmetry.space_group_name_H-M   'P 1'
#
loop_
_entity.id
_entity.type
_entity.pdbx_description
1 polymer ?
#
loop_
_entity_poly.entity_id
_entity_poly.type
_entity_poly.pdbx_seq_one_letter_code
_entity_poly.pdbx_strand_id
1 'polypeptide(L)'
;MIKLTVSRNDNNEEESNLPSRFFPSAGSGHGWFHLEPAGEEFPSHNELSRALQGWNDDCVLMDYDETIGKGRFVIVDWYAPAPGTVIELQLDRNLEELAPDDEEWFD
;
A
#
# COMPACT_ATOMS: atom_id res chain seq x y z
N MET A 1 -5.05 4.02 13.51
CA MET A 1 -5.37 4.62 12.20
C MET A 1 -4.24 5.54 11.79
N ILE A 2 -3.84 5.52 10.52
CA ILE A 2 -2.84 6.42 9.95
C ILE A 2 -3.37 7.08 8.69
N LYS A 3 -2.81 8.22 8.32
CA LYS A 3 -3.15 8.92 7.08
C LYS A 3 -2.01 8.84 6.11
N LEU A 4 -2.31 8.41 4.89
CA LEU A 4 -1.41 8.33 3.77
C LEU A 4 -1.84 9.36 2.73
N THR A 5 -0.96 10.29 2.41
CA THR A 5 -1.23 11.32 1.41
C THR A 5 -0.44 11.03 0.14
N VAL A 6 -1.16 10.87 -0.97
CA VAL A 6 -0.54 10.66 -2.29
C VAL A 6 0.13 11.95 -2.74
N SER A 7 1.44 11.91 -2.98
CA SER A 7 2.23 13.07 -3.41
C SER A 7 2.35 13.15 -4.93
N ARG A 8 2.39 12.00 -5.60
CA ARG A 8 2.50 11.85 -7.04
C ARG A 8 1.83 10.54 -7.44
N ASN A 9 1.22 10.50 -8.61
CA ASN A 9 0.85 9.25 -9.26
C ASN A 9 1.48 9.14 -10.65
N ASP A 10 1.51 7.90 -11.13
CA ASP A 10 1.80 7.56 -12.52
C ASP A 10 0.82 6.47 -12.92
N ASN A 11 -0.25 6.92 -13.56
CA ASN A 11 -1.34 6.09 -14.06
C ASN A 11 -1.16 5.72 -15.54
N ASN A 12 -0.01 6.11 -16.12
CA ASN A 12 0.36 5.83 -17.49
C ASN A 12 -0.73 6.20 -18.52
N GLU A 13 -1.42 7.33 -18.29
CA GLU A 13 -2.57 7.79 -19.09
C GLU A 13 -2.19 8.13 -20.54
N GLU A 14 -0.90 8.33 -20.84
CA GLU A 14 -0.38 8.77 -22.15
C GLU A 14 0.39 7.70 -22.94
N GLU A 15 0.67 6.51 -22.38
CA GLU A 15 1.40 5.47 -23.13
C GLU A 15 0.53 4.82 -24.21
N SER A 16 0.64 5.37 -25.42
CA SER A 16 -0.10 5.00 -26.62
C SER A 16 0.05 3.52 -27.06
N ASN A 17 0.88 2.73 -26.38
CA ASN A 17 1.25 1.36 -26.75
C ASN A 17 0.83 0.29 -25.71
N LEU A 18 0.09 0.64 -24.65
CA LEU A 18 -0.34 -0.34 -23.64
C LEU A 18 -1.78 -0.86 -23.82
N PRO A 19 -2.07 -2.11 -23.39
CA PRO A 19 -3.40 -2.72 -23.47
C PRO A 19 -4.51 -1.93 -22.76
N SER A 20 -4.15 -1.12 -21.76
CA SER A 20 -5.04 -0.24 -20.99
C SER A 20 -5.81 0.77 -21.86
N ARG A 21 -5.34 1.06 -23.08
CA ARG A 21 -6.07 1.90 -24.05
C ARG A 21 -7.33 1.21 -24.60
N PHE A 22 -7.33 -0.12 -24.66
CA PHE A 22 -8.43 -0.92 -25.19
C PHE A 22 -9.36 -1.41 -24.07
N PHE A 23 -8.86 -1.45 -22.84
CA PHE A 23 -9.61 -1.84 -21.64
C PHE A 23 -9.32 -0.83 -20.52
N PRO A 24 -10.20 0.17 -20.31
CA PRO A 24 -10.11 1.05 -19.15
C PRO A 24 -10.00 0.19 -17.87
N SER A 25 -9.07 0.55 -16.99
CA SER A 25 -8.70 -0.22 -15.79
C SER A 25 -7.81 -1.47 -16.01
N ALA A 26 -7.37 -1.84 -17.21
CA ALA A 26 -6.37 -2.92 -17.38
C ALA A 26 -4.92 -2.46 -17.19
N GLY A 27 -4.69 -1.40 -16.41
CA GLY A 27 -3.39 -0.79 -16.17
C GLY A 27 -2.99 -0.87 -14.70
N SER A 28 -1.70 -0.70 -14.40
CA SER A 28 -1.22 -0.57 -13.04
C SER A 28 -0.94 0.90 -12.72
N GLY A 29 -1.63 1.44 -11.73
CA GLY A 29 -1.40 2.79 -11.24
C GLY A 29 -0.36 2.81 -10.13
N HIS A 30 0.70 3.60 -10.29
CA HIS A 30 1.70 3.81 -9.24
C HIS A 30 1.39 5.07 -8.44
N GLY A 31 1.45 4.97 -7.11
CA GLY A 31 1.26 6.10 -6.20
C GLY A 31 2.46 6.26 -5.28
N TRP A 32 3.05 7.44 -5.25
CA TRP A 32 4.02 7.85 -4.24
C TRP A 32 3.28 8.54 -3.12
N PHE A 33 3.72 8.31 -1.88
CA PHE A 33 3.03 8.83 -0.72
C PHE A 33 3.96 9.30 0.38
N HIS A 34 3.37 10.02 1.33
CA HIS A 34 3.94 10.28 2.63
C HIS A 34 2.88 10.02 3.71
N LEU A 35 3.30 9.50 4.84
CA LEU A 35 2.46 9.29 6.00
C LEU A 35 2.43 10.56 6.87
N GLU A 36 1.27 10.86 7.43
CA GLU A 36 1.21 11.83 8.52
C GLU A 36 1.79 11.20 9.80
N PRO A 37 2.59 11.94 10.59
CA PRO A 37 3.09 11.45 11.87
C PRO A 37 1.91 11.17 12.81
N ALA A 38 1.66 9.90 13.12
CA ALA A 38 0.57 9.47 13.99
C ALA A 38 1.05 9.02 15.38
N GLY A 39 2.31 9.31 15.74
CA GLY A 39 2.98 8.87 16.96
C GLY A 39 4.50 9.12 16.91
N GLU A 40 5.26 8.40 17.74
CA GLU A 40 6.73 8.49 17.77
C GLU A 40 7.39 7.74 16.60
N GLU A 41 6.74 6.68 16.09
CA GLU A 41 7.29 5.81 15.05
C GLU A 41 6.26 5.58 13.93
N PHE A 42 6.78 5.56 12.70
CA PHE A 42 6.01 5.14 11.54
C PHE A 42 5.76 3.62 11.59
N PRO A 43 4.69 3.11 10.95
CA PRO A 43 4.47 1.66 10.87
C PRO A 43 5.65 0.98 10.17
N SER A 44 5.88 -0.28 10.50
CA SER A 44 6.76 -1.16 9.74
C SER A 44 6.21 -1.43 8.33
N HIS A 45 7.08 -1.92 7.44
CA HIS A 45 6.71 -2.31 6.09
C HIS A 45 5.56 -3.33 6.06
N ASN A 46 5.58 -4.33 6.94
CA ASN A 46 4.56 -5.38 6.97
C ASN A 46 3.20 -4.83 7.44
N GLU A 47 3.19 -3.98 8.48
CA GLU A 47 1.97 -3.32 8.95
C GLU A 47 1.35 -2.44 7.86
N LEU A 48 2.18 -1.64 7.17
CA LEU A 48 1.70 -0.76 6.11
C LEU A 48 1.21 -1.54 4.89
N SER A 49 1.91 -2.60 4.50
CA SER A 49 1.53 -3.46 3.37
C SER A 49 0.15 -4.09 3.60
N ARG A 50 -0.08 -4.66 4.79
CA ARG A 50 -1.37 -5.22 5.17
C ARG A 50 -2.47 -4.18 5.24
N ALA A 51 -2.18 -3.00 5.80
CA ALA A 51 -3.16 -1.93 5.90
C ALA A 51 -3.59 -1.42 4.51
N LEU A 52 -2.66 -1.33 3.55
CA LEU A 52 -2.95 -1.02 2.15
C LEU A 52 -3.81 -2.08 1.48
N GLN A 53 -3.51 -3.37 1.71
CA GLN A 53 -4.33 -4.48 1.22
C GLN A 53 -5.74 -4.46 1.81
N GLY A 54 -5.88 -4.19 3.11
CA GLY A 54 -7.19 -4.05 3.75
C GLY A 54 -7.99 -2.84 3.25
N TRP A 55 -7.33 -1.83 2.70
CA TRP A 55 -7.99 -0.70 2.02
C TRP A 55 -8.39 -1.04 0.58
N ASN A 56 -7.52 -1.73 -0.15
CA ASN A 56 -7.76 -2.20 -1.51
C ASN A 56 -6.95 -3.47 -1.76
N ASP A 57 -7.63 -4.58 -2.02
CA ASP A 57 -7.03 -5.92 -2.18
C ASP A 57 -6.00 -5.97 -3.33
N ASP A 58 -6.15 -5.10 -4.34
CA ASP A 58 -5.24 -5.00 -5.49
C ASP A 58 -4.05 -4.07 -5.26
N CYS A 59 -3.95 -3.46 -4.06
CA CYS A 59 -2.88 -2.55 -3.69
C CYS A 59 -1.68 -3.30 -3.09
N VAL A 60 -0.50 -3.08 -3.66
CA VAL A 60 0.76 -3.69 -3.22
C VAL A 60 1.77 -2.59 -2.87
N LEU A 61 2.34 -2.69 -1.66
CA LEU A 61 3.44 -1.83 -1.24
C LEU A 61 4.74 -2.25 -1.93
N MET A 62 5.40 -1.31 -2.61
CA MET A 62 6.61 -1.59 -3.41
C MET A 62 7.88 -1.19 -2.66
N ASP A 63 7.94 0.06 -2.22
CA ASP A 63 9.07 0.63 -1.50
C ASP A 63 8.54 1.53 -0.39
N TYR A 64 9.24 1.55 0.73
CA TYR A 64 8.85 2.31 1.89
C TYR A 64 10.03 2.50 2.83
N ASP A 65 10.26 3.76 3.20
CA ASP A 65 11.26 4.18 4.17
C ASP A 65 10.56 4.52 5.50
N GLU A 66 10.72 3.63 6.47
CA GLU A 66 10.13 3.72 7.81
C GLU A 66 10.69 4.90 8.62
N THR A 67 11.86 5.46 8.25
CA THR A 67 12.46 6.56 9.01
C THR A 67 11.83 7.90 8.68
N ILE A 68 11.30 8.05 7.46
CA ILE A 68 10.71 9.30 6.97
C ILE A 68 9.23 9.16 6.57
N GLY A 69 8.68 7.96 6.64
CA GLY A 69 7.28 7.68 6.35
C GLY A 69 6.92 7.89 4.87
N LYS A 70 7.83 7.63 3.94
CA LYS A 70 7.59 7.84 2.49
C LYS A 70 7.77 6.55 1.73
N GLY A 71 7.01 6.37 0.67
CA GLY A 71 7.10 5.17 -0.14
C GLY A 71 6.30 5.26 -1.42
N ARG A 72 6.13 4.09 -2.04
CA ARG A 72 5.35 3.88 -3.26
C ARG A 72 4.55 2.60 -3.16
N PHE A 73 3.32 2.65 -3.63
CA PHE A 73 2.48 1.48 -3.88
C PHE A 73 2.13 1.39 -5.37
N VAL A 74 1.63 0.23 -5.77
CA VAL A 74 0.99 -0.02 -7.06
C VAL A 74 -0.41 -0.54 -6.80
N ILE A 75 -1.38 -0.13 -7.61
CA ILE A 75 -2.70 -0.77 -7.66
C ILE A 75 -2.79 -1.52 -8.99
N VAL A 76 -2.99 -2.83 -8.92
CA VAL A 76 -3.15 -3.69 -10.08
C VAL A 76 -4.55 -3.51 -10.65
N ASP A 77 -4.67 -3.54 -11.97
CA ASP A 77 -5.94 -3.39 -12.68
C ASP A 77 -6.76 -2.15 -12.24
N TRP A 78 -6.06 -1.10 -11.81
CA TRP A 78 -6.69 0.14 -11.36
C TRP A 78 -5.74 1.33 -11.42
N TYR A 79 -6.31 2.52 -11.23
CA TYR A 79 -5.58 3.77 -11.15
C TYR A 79 -5.18 4.10 -9.71
N ALA A 80 -3.94 4.55 -9.53
CA ALA A 80 -3.53 5.16 -8.29
C ALA A 80 -4.30 6.48 -8.08
N PRO A 81 -4.72 6.79 -6.83
CA PRO A 81 -5.42 8.02 -6.53
C PRO A 81 -4.66 9.27 -6.97
N ALA A 82 -5.39 10.36 -7.21
CA ALA A 82 -4.79 11.63 -7.61
C ALA A 82 -3.88 12.21 -6.51
N PRO A 83 -2.84 12.98 -6.86
CA PRO A 83 -2.04 13.72 -5.89
C PRO A 83 -2.91 14.60 -4.98
N GLY A 84 -2.60 14.63 -3.68
CA GLY A 84 -3.38 15.30 -2.65
C GLY A 84 -4.51 14.44 -2.05
N THR A 85 -4.78 13.26 -2.60
CA THR A 85 -5.73 12.32 -1.98
C THR A 85 -5.17 11.80 -0.66
N VAL A 86 -6.01 11.83 0.38
CA VAL A 86 -5.73 11.26 1.70
C VAL A 86 -6.47 9.93 1.83
N ILE A 87 -5.73 8.88 2.13
CA ILE A 87 -6.25 7.54 2.44
C ILE A 87 -6.09 7.31 3.94
N GLU A 88 -7.19 6.96 4.60
CA GLU A 88 -7.15 6.58 6.01
C GLU A 88 -7.03 5.07 6.13
N LEU A 89 -5.93 4.60 6.72
CA LEU A 89 -5.61 3.18 6.85
C LEU A 89 -5.76 2.73 8.31
N GLN A 90 -6.32 1.54 8.51
CA GLN A 90 -6.34 0.88 9.80
C GLN A 90 -5.09 0.02 9.93
N LEU A 91 -4.32 0.25 11.00
CA LEU A 91 -3.16 -0.57 11.33
C LEU A 91 -3.60 -1.68 12.28
N ASP A 92 -3.45 -2.93 11.85
CA ASP A 92 -3.56 -4.09 12.73
C ASP A 92 -2.22 -4.37 13.40
N ARG A 93 -1.99 -3.74 14.55
CA ARG A 93 -0.76 -3.93 15.36
C ARG A 93 -0.81 -5.15 16.29
N ASN A 94 -1.86 -5.96 16.20
CA ASN A 94 -2.22 -6.96 17.22
C ASN A 94 -1.64 -8.36 16.94
N LEU A 95 -0.51 -8.46 16.24
CA LEU A 95 0.04 -9.74 15.74
C LEU A 95 1.40 -10.13 16.34
N GLU A 96 1.66 -9.75 17.60
CA GLU A 96 2.71 -10.39 18.41
C GLU A 96 2.28 -11.76 19.00
N GLU A 97 1.04 -12.21 18.78
CA GLU A 97 0.46 -13.40 19.46
C GLU A 97 0.18 -14.62 18.55
N LEU A 98 0.89 -14.75 17.42
CA LEU A 98 0.98 -16.04 16.74
C LEU A 98 2.45 -16.42 16.59
N ALA A 99 3.08 -16.70 17.74
CA ALA A 99 4.14 -17.69 17.74
C ALA A 99 3.58 -18.95 17.04
N PRO A 100 4.35 -19.61 16.16
CA PRO A 100 3.99 -20.97 15.75
C PRO A 100 4.09 -21.82 17.01
N ASP A 101 2.96 -21.96 17.72
CA ASP A 101 2.86 -22.91 18.82
C ASP A 101 3.20 -24.25 18.20
N ASP A 102 4.23 -24.87 18.78
CA ASP A 102 4.80 -26.15 18.43
C ASP A 102 3.68 -27.17 18.16
N GLU A 103 3.34 -27.38 16.88
CA GLU A 103 2.67 -28.61 16.47
C GLU A 103 3.70 -29.72 16.58
N GLU A 104 3.87 -30.21 17.82
CA GLU A 104 4.47 -31.50 18.11
C GLU A 104 3.68 -32.55 17.32
N TRP A 105 4.25 -32.96 16.18
CA TRP A 105 3.82 -34.14 15.45
C TRP A 105 4.17 -35.40 16.26
N PHE A 106 3.31 -35.78 17.20
CA PHE A 106 3.15 -37.14 17.71
C PHE A 106 1.71 -37.59 17.33
N ASP A 107 1.42 -38.73 16.72
CA ASP A 107 2.12 -39.99 16.42
C ASP A 107 1.62 -40.52 15.05
#